data_AF-A0A0F8X0X9-F1
#
_entry.id   AF-A0A0F8X0X9-F1
#
_cell.length_a   1.000
_cell.length_b   1.000
_cell.length_c   1.000
_cell.angle_alpha   90.00
_cell.angle_beta   90.00
_cell.angle_gamma   90.00
#
_symmetry.space_group_name_H-M   'P 1'
#
loop_
_entity.id
_entity.type
_entity.pdbx_description
1 polymer ?
#
loop_
_entity_poly.entity_id
_entity_poly.type
_entity_poly.pdbx_seq_one_letter_code
_entity_poly.pdbx_strand_id
1 'polypeptide(L)'
;HNHSYWKGGTYKDRQIADRKLELCLSPQGSQEGLALLANVRVGGSPYIDTHYRWGYGWPFPKFYGELKDYEKNEVDRLTIEHFGLDK
;
A
#
# COMPACT_ATOMS: atom_id res chain seq x y z
N HIS A 1 -2.91 -3.06 4.95
CA HIS A 1 -1.98 -1.98 4.54
C HIS A 1 -1.06 -2.46 3.41
N ASN A 2 -0.28 -3.53 3.64
CA ASN A 2 0.62 -4.14 2.65
C ASN A 2 -0.04 -4.39 1.28
N HIS A 3 -1.20 -5.07 1.25
CA HIS A 3 -1.93 -5.31 -0.01
C HIS A 3 -2.27 -4.02 -0.77
N SER A 4 -2.73 -2.97 -0.07
CA SER A 4 -3.02 -1.68 -0.69
C SER A 4 -1.76 -1.01 -1.23
N TYR A 5 -0.65 -1.09 -0.50
CA TYR A 5 0.64 -0.56 -0.93
C TYR A 5 1.23 -1.34 -2.11
N TRP A 6 1.10 -2.66 -2.13
CA TRP A 6 1.49 -3.51 -3.24
C TRP A 6 0.71 -3.13 -4.51
N LYS A 7 -0.63 -3.05 -4.39
CA LYS A 7 -1.57 -2.73 -5.47
C LYS A 7 -1.35 -1.32 -6.04
N GLY A 8 -1.07 -0.33 -5.19
CA GLY A 8 -1.05 1.08 -5.59
C GLY A 8 -2.46 1.65 -5.80
N GLY A 9 -2.55 2.74 -6.57
CA GLY A 9 -3.80 3.49 -6.77
C GLY A 9 -3.61 4.99 -6.66
N THR A 10 -4.70 5.71 -6.44
CA THR A 10 -4.69 7.17 -6.31
C THR A 10 -4.04 7.62 -5.00
N TYR A 11 -3.71 8.91 -4.90
CA TYR A 11 -3.24 9.48 -3.64
C TYR A 11 -4.27 9.32 -2.50
N LYS A 12 -5.57 9.42 -2.81
CA LYS A 12 -6.64 9.22 -1.84
C LYS A 12 -6.67 7.79 -1.30
N ASP A 13 -6.43 6.80 -2.17
CA ASP A 13 -6.34 5.39 -1.74
C ASP A 13 -5.19 5.18 -0.75
N ARG A 14 -4.04 5.83 -0.98
CA ARG A 14 -2.92 5.81 -0.02
C ARG A 14 -3.31 6.41 1.32
N GLN A 15 -3.97 7.58 1.32
CA GLN A 15 -4.43 8.22 2.55
C GLN A 15 -5.41 7.33 3.33
N ILE A 16 -6.30 6.62 2.64
CA ILE A 16 -7.23 5.66 3.26
C ILE A 16 -6.46 4.48 3.84
N ALA A 17 -5.48 3.93 3.12
CA ALA A 17 -4.65 2.83 3.60
C ALA A 17 -3.87 3.22 4.86
N ASP A 18 -3.23 4.38 4.85
CA ASP A 18 -2.44 4.89 5.98
C ASP A 18 -3.32 5.19 7.19
N ARG A 19 -4.50 5.79 7.00
CA ARG A 19 -5.47 5.99 8.08
C ARG A 19 -5.94 4.68 8.70
N LYS A 20 -6.19 3.64 7.88
CA LYS A 20 -6.55 2.31 8.39
C LYS A 20 -5.43 1.72 9.24
N LEU A 21 -4.17 1.88 8.83
CA LEU A 21 -3.02 1.45 9.61
C LEU A 21 -2.94 2.20 10.95
N GLU A 22 -3.09 3.52 10.93
CA GLU A 22 -3.11 4.34 12.14
C GLU A 22 -4.21 3.90 13.12
N LEU A 23 -5.44 3.67 12.63
CA LEU A 23 -6.54 3.17 13.46
C LEU A 23 -6.27 1.77 14.03
N CYS A 24 -5.61 0.89 13.28
CA CYS A 24 -5.24 -0.44 13.79
C CYS A 24 -4.18 -0.36 14.89
N LEU A 25 -3.22 0.58 14.77
CA LEU A 25 -2.10 0.76 15.71
C LEU A 25 -2.46 1.65 16.90
N SER A 26 -3.46 2.53 16.77
CA SER A 26 -3.84 3.51 17.79
C SER A 26 -4.19 2.91 19.16
N PRO A 27 -4.89 1.77 19.27
CA PRO A 27 -5.10 1.11 20.56
C PRO A 27 -3.81 0.59 21.20
N GLN A 28 -2.75 0.36 20.41
CA GLN A 28 -1.45 -0.11 20.90
C GLN A 28 -0.49 1.03 21.24
N GLY A 29 -0.69 2.25 20.74
CA GLY A 29 -0.10 3.51 21.24
C GLY A 29 1.41 3.55 21.48
N SER A 30 2.17 2.59 20.94
CA SER A 30 3.56 2.37 21.31
C SER A 30 4.50 3.24 20.49
N GLN A 31 5.71 3.47 21.01
CA GLN A 31 6.74 4.23 20.32
C GLN A 31 7.08 3.60 18.95
N GLU A 32 7.04 2.27 18.87
CA GLU A 32 7.23 1.49 17.65
C GLU A 32 6.10 1.72 16.64
N GLY A 33 4.84 1.82 17.11
CA GLY A 33 3.70 2.15 16.25
C GLY A 33 3.82 3.53 15.62
N LEU A 34 4.24 4.52 16.40
CA LEU A 34 4.51 5.88 15.89
C LEU A 34 5.67 5.90 14.89
N ALA A 35 6.75 5.17 15.17
CA ALA A 35 7.89 5.04 14.27
C ALA A 35 7.50 4.36 12.95
N LEU A 36 6.66 3.32 13.00
CA LEU A 36 6.14 2.65 11.81
C LEU A 36 5.33 3.60 10.93
N LEU A 37 4.42 4.39 11.52
CA LEU A 37 3.64 5.38 10.79
C LEU A 37 4.52 6.44 10.11
N ALA A 38 5.55 6.92 10.79
CA ALA A 38 6.51 7.87 10.21
C ALA A 38 7.29 7.27 9.04
N ASN A 39 7.79 6.04 9.19
CA ASN A 39 8.53 5.32 8.16
C ASN A 39 7.68 5.07 6.91
N VAL A 40 6.44 4.60 7.08
CA VAL A 40 5.48 4.37 5.99
C VAL A 40 5.15 5.67 5.25
N ARG A 41 5.05 6.80 5.95
CA ARG A 41 4.70 8.08 5.33
C ARG A 41 5.81 8.60 4.42
N VAL A 42 7.08 8.47 4.82
CA VAL A 42 8.23 8.95 4.04
C VAL A 42 8.68 7.90 3.03
N GLY A 43 9.08 6.71 3.49
CA GLY A 43 9.62 5.64 2.64
C GLY A 43 8.58 4.98 1.74
N GLY A 44 7.29 5.11 2.07
CA GLY A 44 6.18 4.62 1.27
C GLY A 44 5.83 5.47 0.04
N SER A 45 6.58 6.54 -0.22
CA SER A 45 6.40 7.39 -1.40
C SER A 45 6.66 6.62 -2.70
N PRO A 46 5.81 6.74 -3.74
CA PRO A 46 6.04 6.08 -5.03
C PRO A 46 7.21 6.68 -5.83
N TYR A 47 7.77 7.80 -5.34
CA TYR A 47 8.92 8.48 -5.96
C TYR A 47 10.28 7.98 -5.45
N ILE A 48 10.28 7.10 -4.43
CA ILE A 48 11.49 6.54 -3.84
C ILE A 48 11.48 5.04 -4.13
N ASP A 49 12.57 4.49 -4.64
CA ASP A 49 12.68 3.07 -4.95
C ASP A 49 12.93 2.22 -3.69
N THR A 50 11.94 2.20 -2.81
CA THR A 50 11.90 1.26 -1.67
C THR A 50 11.08 0.03 -2.05
N HIS A 51 11.39 -1.11 -1.44
CA HIS A 51 10.64 -2.37 -1.64
C HIS A 51 9.24 -2.35 -0.99
N TYR A 52 8.91 -1.29 -0.26
CA TYR A 52 7.62 -1.07 0.40
C TYR A 52 6.94 0.23 -0.03
N ARG A 53 7.37 0.83 -1.16
CA ARG A 53 6.76 2.04 -1.72
C ARG A 53 5.31 1.79 -2.12
N TRP A 54 4.54 2.86 -2.27
CA TRP A 54 3.25 2.77 -2.95
C TRP A 54 3.41 2.24 -4.39
N GLY A 55 2.67 1.17 -4.72
CA GLY A 55 2.79 0.44 -5.98
C GLY A 55 3.99 -0.51 -6.08
N TYR A 56 4.51 -1.03 -4.96
CA TYR A 56 5.69 -1.92 -4.98
C TYR A 56 5.43 -3.27 -5.69
N GLY A 57 4.18 -3.64 -5.97
CA GLY A 57 3.82 -4.79 -6.79
C GLY A 57 4.12 -4.63 -8.28
N TRP A 58 4.49 -3.42 -8.70
CA TRP A 58 4.75 -3.07 -10.10
C TRP A 58 6.23 -2.72 -10.29
N PRO A 59 6.78 -2.77 -11.52
CA PRO A 59 8.08 -2.20 -11.82
C PRO A 59 8.17 -0.72 -11.42
N PHE A 60 9.33 -0.28 -10.93
CA PHE A 60 9.55 1.13 -10.64
C PHE A 60 9.74 1.93 -11.95
N PRO A 61 9.10 3.10 -12.12
CA PRO A 61 8.17 3.74 -11.20
C PRO A 61 6.69 3.34 -11.42
N LYS A 62 5.92 3.28 -10.33
CA LYS A 62 4.45 3.24 -10.35
C LYS A 62 3.92 4.38 -9.49
N PHE A 63 3.58 5.48 -10.13
CA PHE A 63 3.05 6.67 -9.46
C PHE A 63 1.56 6.54 -9.13
N TYR A 64 1.04 7.56 -8.46
CA TYR A 64 -0.38 7.66 -8.15
C TYR A 64 -1.22 7.71 -9.43
N GLY A 65 -2.33 6.99 -9.42
CA GLY A 65 -3.29 6.99 -10.52
C GLY A 65 -4.31 5.88 -10.35
N GLU A 66 -5.43 6.00 -11.04
CA GLU A 66 -6.37 4.88 -11.14
C GLU A 66 -5.68 3.70 -11.83
N LEU A 67 -6.03 2.50 -11.38
CA LEU A 67 -5.58 1.28 -12.04
C LEU A 67 -6.25 1.18 -13.41
N LYS A 68 -5.46 0.88 -14.43
CA LYS A 68 -5.99 0.51 -15.75
C LYS A 68 -6.68 -0.85 -15.65
N ASP A 69 -7.58 -1.18 -16.57
CA ASP A 69 -8.35 -2.41 -16.47
C ASP A 69 -7.49 -3.68 -16.48
N TYR A 70 -6.40 -3.70 -17.25
CA TYR A 70 -5.44 -4.81 -17.19
C TYR A 70 -4.74 -4.90 -15.83
N GLU A 71 -4.48 -3.76 -15.17
CA GLU A 71 -3.87 -3.74 -13.85
C GLU A 71 -4.85 -4.22 -12.77
N LYS A 72 -6.13 -3.90 -12.91
CA LYS A 72 -7.19 -4.43 -12.04
C LYS A 72 -7.29 -5.95 -12.17
N ASN A 73 -7.33 -6.47 -13.40
CA ASN A 73 -7.39 -7.90 -13.65
C ASN A 73 -6.18 -8.64 -13.08
N GLU A 74 -4.99 -8.08 -13.25
CA GLU A 74 -3.77 -8.68 -12.70
C GLU A 74 -3.73 -8.59 -11.18
N VAL A 75 -4.18 -7.48 -10.59
CA VAL A 75 -4.34 -7.34 -9.14
C VAL A 75 -5.30 -8.39 -8.61
N ASP A 76 -6.45 -8.60 -9.23
CA ASP A 76 -7.42 -9.60 -8.80
C ASP A 76 -6.83 -11.02 -8.85
N ARG A 77 -6.15 -11.36 -9.95
CA ARG A 77 -5.47 -12.65 -10.13
C ARG A 77 -4.43 -12.88 -9.03
N LEU A 78 -3.53 -11.93 -8.86
CA LEU A 78 -2.42 -12.01 -7.92
C LEU A 78 -2.88 -11.91 -6.46
N THR A 79 -3.99 -11.21 -6.18
CA THR A 79 -4.56 -11.12 -4.83
C THR A 79 -4.99 -12.50 -4.33
N ILE A 80 -5.65 -13.28 -5.20
CA ILE A 80 -6.06 -14.65 -4.89
C ILE A 80 -4.82 -15.52 -4.66
N GLU A 81 -3.84 -15.45 -5.57
CA GLU A 81 -2.63 -16.26 -5.53
C GLU A 81 -1.72 -15.96 -4.32
N HIS A 82 -1.52 -14.68 -3.98
CA HIS A 82 -0.50 -14.26 -2.99
C HIS A 82 -1.08 -14.01 -1.60
N PHE A 83 -2.35 -13.62 -1.50
CA PHE A 83 -2.95 -13.20 -0.23
C PHE A 83 -4.07 -14.13 0.24
N GLY A 84 -4.46 -15.13 -0.54
CA GLY A 84 -5.48 -16.11 -0.16
C GLY A 84 -6.84 -15.47 0.17
N LEU A 85 -7.14 -14.32 -0.44
CA LEU A 85 -8.40 -13.63 -0.27
C LEU A 85 -9.37 -14.17 -1.32
N ASP A 86 -10.24 -15.09 -0.91
CA ASP A 86 -11.35 -15.56 -1.74
C ASP A 86 -12.31 -14.40 -2.03
N LYS A 87 -12.86 -14.37 -3.25
CA LYS A 87 -13.79 -13.33 -3.72
C LYS A 87 -15.12 -13.34 -2.97
#